data_AF-A0A2D9DCE1-F1
#
_entry.id   AF-A0A2D9DCE1-F1
#
_cell.length_a   1.000
_cell.length_b   1.000
_cell.length_c   1.000
_cell.angle_alpha   90.00
_cell.angle_beta   90.00
_cell.angle_gamma   90.00
#
_symmetry.space_group_name_H-M   'P 1'
#
loop_
_entity.id
_entity.type
_entity.pdbx_description
1 polymer ?
#
loop_
_entity_poly.entity_id
_entity_poly.type
_entity_poly.pdbx_seq_one_letter_code
_entity_poly.pdbx_strand_id
1 'polypeptide(L)'
;MKSNFLKPILPTFVMLLAVGLAFANNNSSDSDPDYYDDPLVPGIQVISEGVDCPTTGENPCLYEGFQVYDDMGLTVEKRYNQ
;
A
#
# COMPACT_ATOMS: atom_id res chain seq x y z
N MET A 1 -50.86 -18.57 -10.64
CA MET A 1 -50.07 -18.54 -11.89
C MET A 1 -48.77 -17.76 -11.66
N LYS A 2 -47.63 -18.37 -12.06
CA LYS A 2 -46.34 -17.77 -12.42
C LYS A 2 -45.75 -16.65 -11.53
N SER A 3 -45.03 -17.06 -10.50
CA SER A 3 -43.80 -16.35 -10.09
C SER A 3 -42.73 -16.57 -11.17
N ASN A 4 -42.82 -15.81 -12.27
CA ASN A 4 -41.87 -15.87 -13.38
C ASN A 4 -41.07 -14.58 -13.57
N PHE A 5 -41.33 -13.54 -12.78
CA PHE A 5 -40.65 -12.25 -12.91
C PHE A 5 -39.25 -12.21 -12.27
N LEU A 6 -38.92 -13.13 -11.36
CA LEU A 6 -37.58 -13.20 -10.74
C LEU A 6 -36.54 -13.93 -11.59
N LYS A 7 -36.97 -14.76 -12.55
CA LYS A 7 -36.07 -15.58 -13.37
C LYS A 7 -35.21 -14.81 -14.38
N PRO A 8 -35.65 -13.71 -15.03
CA PRO A 8 -34.80 -12.98 -15.97
C PRO A 8 -33.88 -11.95 -15.29
N ILE A 9 -34.16 -11.56 -14.05
CA ILE A 9 -33.41 -10.51 -13.34
C ILE A 9 -32.17 -11.09 -12.64
N LEU A 10 -32.30 -12.32 -12.13
CA LEU A 10 -31.23 -13.04 -11.43
C LEU A 10 -29.90 -13.16 -12.24
N PRO A 11 -29.89 -13.59 -13.52
CA PRO A 11 -28.63 -13.73 -14.27
C PRO A 11 -27.93 -12.39 -14.54
N THR A 12 -28.70 -11.32 -14.76
CA THR A 12 -28.14 -9.98 -15.04
C THR A 12 -27.48 -9.39 -13.80
N PHE A 13 -28.06 -9.60 -12.62
CA PHE A 13 -27.43 -9.19 -11.37
C PHE A 13 -26.16 -9.97 -11.09
N VAL A 14 -26.12 -11.28 -11.39
CA VAL A 14 -24.92 -12.10 -11.21
C VAL A 14 -23.77 -11.60 -12.10
N MET A 15 -24.04 -11.20 -13.34
CA MET A 15 -23.01 -10.61 -14.21
C MET A 15 -22.53 -9.25 -13.68
N LEU A 16 -23.43 -8.37 -13.22
CA LEU A 16 -23.04 -7.08 -12.64
C LEU A 16 -22.23 -7.26 -11.34
N LEU A 17 -22.59 -8.23 -10.50
CA LEU A 17 -21.88 -8.53 -9.25
C LEU A 17 -20.48 -9.10 -9.52
N ALA A 18 -20.35 -10.01 -10.50
CA ALA A 18 -19.05 -10.56 -10.88
C ALA A 18 -18.08 -9.49 -11.41
N VAL A 19 -18.58 -8.55 -12.21
CA VAL A 19 -17.76 -7.42 -12.70
C VAL A 19 -17.44 -6.44 -11.56
N GLY A 20 -18.38 -6.20 -10.64
CA GLY A 20 -18.15 -5.33 -9.47
C GLY A 20 -17.10 -5.87 -8.49
N LEU A 21 -17.07 -7.19 -8.27
CA LEU A 21 -16.07 -7.82 -7.39
C LEU A 21 -14.66 -7.82 -8.00
N ALA A 22 -14.52 -7.82 -9.33
CA ALA A 22 -13.21 -7.81 -9.98
C ALA A 22 -12.42 -6.50 -9.73
N PHE A 23 -13.11 -5.37 -9.52
CA PHE A 23 -12.47 -4.08 -9.26
C PHE A 23 -12.27 -3.78 -7.76
N ALA A 24 -12.98 -4.48 -6.86
CA ALA A 24 -12.85 -4.28 -5.42
C ALA A 24 -11.61 -4.98 -4.81
N ASN A 25 -10.87 -5.77 -5.60
CA ASN A 25 -9.70 -6.51 -5.12
C ASN A 25 -8.36 -5.78 -5.36
N ASN A 26 -8.37 -4.57 -5.91
CA ASN A 26 -7.18 -3.72 -5.97
C ASN A 26 -7.06 -2.87 -4.70
N ASN A 27 -6.97 -3.54 -3.56
CA ASN A 27 -6.38 -2.98 -2.35
C ASN A 27 -4.90 -3.38 -2.29
N SER A 28 -4.20 -3.35 -3.44
CA SER A 28 -2.76 -3.23 -3.41
C SER A 28 -2.49 -1.84 -2.82
N SER A 29 -2.21 -1.81 -1.52
CA SER A 29 -1.43 -0.75 -0.94
C SER A 29 -0.12 -0.73 -1.71
N ASP A 30 -0.09 0.01 -2.82
CA ASP A 30 1.15 0.47 -3.41
C ASP A 30 1.77 1.32 -2.31
N SER A 31 2.58 0.68 -1.47
CA SER A 31 3.37 1.38 -0.47
C SER A 31 4.23 2.35 -1.25
N ASP A 32 4.10 3.64 -0.94
CA ASP A 32 4.99 4.64 -1.52
C ASP A 32 6.44 4.23 -1.21
N PRO A 33 7.36 4.34 -2.18
CA PRO A 33 8.73 3.91 -1.99
C PRO A 33 9.41 4.76 -0.92
N ASP A 34 10.11 4.10 0.00
CA ASP A 34 10.91 4.75 1.04
C ASP A 34 12.38 4.82 0.65
N TYR A 35 13.17 5.61 1.38
CA TYR A 35 14.57 5.88 1.07
C TYR A 35 15.47 5.71 2.30
N TYR A 36 16.71 5.30 2.09
CA TYR A 36 17.73 5.29 3.13
C TYR A 36 19.10 5.62 2.54
N ASP A 37 20.02 6.07 3.39
CA ASP A 37 21.39 6.39 3.01
C ASP A 37 22.36 5.46 3.75
N ASP A 38 23.04 4.59 2.99
CA ASP A 38 24.09 3.71 3.49
C ASP A 38 25.45 4.32 3.13
N PRO A 39 26.28 4.73 4.12
CA PRO A 39 27.59 5.33 3.85
C PRO A 39 28.58 4.40 3.12
N LEU A 40 28.29 3.10 3.02
CA LEU A 40 29.09 2.12 2.27
C LEU A 40 28.69 2.04 0.79
N VAL A 41 27.49 2.50 0.43
CA VAL A 41 26.97 2.46 -0.95
C VAL A 41 26.81 3.90 -1.46
N PRO A 42 27.44 4.27 -2.58
CA PRO A 42 27.31 5.64 -3.08
C PRO A 42 25.89 5.92 -3.59
N GLY A 43 25.20 6.84 -2.92
CA GLY A 43 23.90 7.34 -3.34
C GLY A 43 22.76 6.90 -2.43
N ILE A 44 21.59 7.49 -2.66
CA ILE A 44 20.39 7.21 -1.87
C ILE A 44 19.74 5.94 -2.42
N GLN A 45 19.44 5.02 -1.51
CA GLN A 45 18.87 3.72 -1.82
C GLN A 45 17.35 3.78 -1.69
N VAL A 46 16.65 3.05 -2.57
CA VAL A 46 15.18 3.03 -2.65
C VAL A 46 14.66 1.69 -2.17
N ILE A 47 13.69 1.73 -1.25
CA ILE A 47 12.94 0.59 -0.74
C ILE A 47 11.62 0.54 -1.51
N SER A 48 11.59 -0.22 -2.61
CA SER A 48 10.44 -0.25 -3.52
C SER A 48 9.13 -0.75 -2.90
N GLU A 49 9.22 -1.55 -1.84
CA GLU A 49 8.06 -2.06 -1.10
C GLU A 49 7.62 -1.13 0.05
N GLY A 50 8.36 -0.05 0.29
CA GLY A 50 8.23 0.79 1.48
C GLY A 50 8.52 0.03 2.78
N VAL A 51 8.47 0.75 3.89
CA VAL A 51 8.54 0.21 5.25
C VAL A 51 7.29 0.66 5.99
N ASP A 52 6.65 -0.25 6.73
CA ASP A 52 5.46 0.05 7.53
C ASP A 52 5.84 0.82 8.81
N CYS A 53 6.25 2.06 8.60
CA CYS A 53 6.64 3.01 9.63
C CYS A 53 5.91 4.33 9.42
N PRO A 54 5.30 4.92 10.46
CA PRO A 54 4.76 6.26 10.34
C PRO A 54 5.88 7.30 10.20
N THR A 55 5.53 8.54 9.92
CA THR A 55 6.43 9.71 10.04
C THR A 55 6.30 10.38 11.40
N THR A 56 5.55 9.77 12.31
CA THR A 56 5.26 10.30 13.63
C THR A 56 5.72 9.31 14.69
N GLY A 57 6.68 9.74 15.50
CA GLY A 57 7.07 9.01 16.70
C GLY A 57 8.38 9.47 17.28
N GLU A 58 8.82 8.80 18.33
CA GLU A 58 10.07 9.12 19.04
C GLU A 58 11.25 8.26 18.58
N ASN A 59 10.99 7.03 18.14
CA ASN A 59 12.04 6.10 17.75
C ASN A 59 12.32 6.12 16.24
N PRO A 60 13.59 6.08 15.82
CA PRO A 60 13.96 6.05 14.41
C PRO A 60 13.51 4.73 13.77
N CYS A 61 12.81 4.79 12.63
CA CYS A 61 12.59 3.60 11.82
C CYS A 61 13.88 3.26 11.07
N LEU A 62 14.36 2.02 11.21
CA LEU A 62 15.62 1.57 10.63
C LEU A 62 15.40 0.47 9.59
N TYR A 63 16.09 0.58 8.46
CA TYR A 63 16.21 -0.47 7.44
C TYR A 63 17.68 -0.80 7.24
N GLU A 64 18.06 -2.07 7.37
CA GLU A 64 19.47 -2.51 7.38
C GLU A 64 20.36 -1.76 8.40
N GLY A 65 19.75 -1.21 9.46
CA GLY A 65 20.43 -0.41 10.49
C GLY A 65 20.55 1.09 10.18
N PHE A 66 20.03 1.56 9.05
CA PHE A 66 20.05 2.96 8.63
C PHE A 66 18.67 3.61 8.74
N GLN A 67 18.64 4.92 8.99
CA GLN A 67 17.41 5.69 9.10
C GLN A 67 16.63 5.70 7.77
N VAL A 68 15.32 5.46 7.86
CA VAL A 68 14.40 5.47 6.72
C VAL A 68 13.74 6.85 6.58
N TYR A 69 13.52 7.27 5.34
CA TYR A 69 12.93 8.53 4.95
C TYR A 69 11.80 8.33 3.94
N ASP A 70 10.77 9.17 4.03
CA ASP A 70 9.62 9.18 3.11
C ASP A 70 9.96 9.82 1.76
N ASP A 71 11.07 10.57 1.70
CA ASP A 71 11.48 11.32 0.53
C ASP A 71 12.96 11.10 0.18
N MET A 72 13.26 11.18 -1.12
CA MET A 72 14.63 11.10 -1.65
C MET A 72 15.50 12.28 -1.18
N GLY A 73 14.93 13.35 -0.63
CA GLY A 73 15.69 14.46 -0.05
C GLY A 73 16.22 14.18 1.36
N LEU A 74 15.85 13.04 1.96
CA LEU A 74 16.15 12.68 3.35
C LEU A 74 15.67 13.75 4.34
N THR A 75 14.52 14.37 4.05
CA THR A 75 13.98 15.48 4.85
C THR A 75 12.86 15.05 5.80
N VAL A 76 12.14 13.98 5.45
CA VAL A 76 11.00 13.44 6.18
C VAL A 76 11.38 12.09 6.78
N GLU A 77 11.79 12.12 8.04
CA GLU A 77 12.21 10.92 8.78
C GLU A 77 11.01 10.05 9.16
N LYS A 78 11.09 8.76 8.85
CA LYS A 78 10.15 7.76 9.34
C LYS A 78 10.49 7.41 10.79
N ARG A 79 9.48 7.49 11.66
CA ARG A 79 9.58 7.22 13.10
C ARG A 79 8.38 6.45 13.58
N TYR A 80 8.58 5.61 14.59
CA TYR A 80 7.50 4.85 15.21
C TYR A 80 7.40 5.15 16.70
N ASN A 81 6.19 5.03 17.22
CA ASN A 81 5.93 5.00 18.66
C ASN A 81 5.93 3.52 19.07
N GLN A 82 6.77 3.14 20.03
CA GLN A 82 6.71 1.79 20.63
C GLN A 82 5.44 1.60 21.43
#